data_AF-A0A967REM7-F1
#
_entry.id   AF-A0A967REM7-F1
#
_cell.length_a   1.000
_cell.length_b   1.000
_cell.length_c   1.000
_cell.angle_alpha   90.00
_cell.angle_beta   90.00
_cell.angle_gamma   90.00
#
_symmetry.space_group_name_H-M   'P 1'
#
loop_
_entity.id
_entity.type
_entity.pdbx_description
1 polymer ?
#
loop_
_entity_poly.entity_id
_entity_poly.type
_entity_poly.pdbx_seq_one_letter_code
_entity_poly.pdbx_strand_id
1 'polypeptide(L)'
;MKVRKLQRLNSAQQWEDHGYAFEREDGQCLFGYNTLVWGRIGAEYNVKLEKAGTKLEDVHQVIPATKRLRWLEIEEIEGEPEEIKATLDEACKIPRPQPKPAVT
;
A
#
# COMPACT_ATOMS: atom_id res chain seq x y z
N MET A 1 -2.25 -13.80 -3.85
CA MET A 1 -2.65 -12.37 -3.83
C MET A 1 -1.67 -11.56 -4.67
N LYS A 2 -2.16 -10.69 -5.56
CA LYS A 2 -1.31 -9.78 -6.33
C LYS A 2 -0.99 -8.51 -5.54
N VAL A 3 0.28 -8.13 -5.52
CA VAL A 3 0.78 -7.00 -4.75
C VAL A 3 1.73 -6.17 -5.61
N ARG A 4 1.72 -4.86 -5.41
CA ARG A 4 2.67 -3.94 -6.02
C ARG A 4 3.22 -3.02 -4.95
N LYS A 5 4.55 -3.01 -4.74
CA LYS A 5 5.18 -2.18 -3.71
C LYS A 5 5.46 -0.77 -4.25
N LEU A 6 5.34 0.21 -3.37
CA LEU A 6 5.66 1.61 -3.61
C LEU A 6 6.92 1.97 -2.83
N GLN A 7 7.97 2.34 -3.55
CA GLN A 7 9.23 2.77 -2.98
C GLN A 7 9.39 4.28 -3.05
N ARG A 8 10.00 4.86 -2.02
CA ARG A 8 10.36 6.27 -1.95
C ARG A 8 11.86 6.46 -1.79
N LEU A 9 12.40 7.47 -2.44
CA LEU A 9 13.79 7.88 -2.27
C LEU A 9 13.94 8.73 -0.99
N ASN A 10 14.66 8.19 0.00
CA ASN A 10 14.92 8.82 1.29
C ASN A 10 15.99 9.94 1.18
N SER A 11 16.35 10.56 2.30
CA SER A 11 17.38 11.62 2.35
C SER A 11 18.80 11.12 2.09
N ALA A 12 19.06 9.83 2.33
CA ALA A 12 20.32 9.16 2.05
C ALA A 12 20.45 8.66 0.59
N GLN A 13 19.54 9.07 -0.30
CA GLN A 13 19.48 8.63 -1.70
C GLN A 13 19.28 7.10 -1.86
N GLN A 14 18.62 6.48 -0.89
CA GLN A 14 18.27 5.06 -0.92
C GLN A 14 16.76 4.89 -1.12
N TRP A 15 16.37 3.85 -1.85
CA TRP A 15 14.98 3.48 -2.02
C TRP A 15 14.50 2.65 -0.85
N GLU A 16 13.38 3.04 -0.25
CA GLU A 16 12.76 2.34 0.86
C GLU A 16 11.30 2.00 0.54
N ASP A 17 10.86 0.82 0.95
CA ASP A 17 9.46 0.40 0.88
C ASP A 17 8.63 1.28 1.81
N HIS A 18 7.63 1.95 1.24
CA HIS A 18 6.90 3.03 1.91
C HIS A 18 5.37 2.84 1.86
N GLY A 19 4.92 1.91 1.02
CA GLY A 19 3.55 1.49 0.89
C GLY A 19 3.46 0.34 -0.10
N TYR A 20 2.26 -0.20 -0.25
CA TYR A 20 1.97 -1.24 -1.23
C TYR A 20 0.51 -1.14 -1.64
N ALA A 21 0.21 -1.55 -2.86
CA ALA A 21 -1.13 -1.78 -3.34
C ALA A 21 -1.35 -3.28 -3.50
N PHE A 22 -2.55 -3.76 -3.24
CA PHE A 22 -2.89 -5.17 -3.46
C PHE A 22 -4.30 -5.30 -4.00
N GLU A 23 -4.52 -6.38 -4.74
CA GLU A 23 -5.82 -6.76 -5.29
C GLU A 23 -6.57 -7.65 -4.29
N ARG A 24 -7.79 -7.25 -3.95
CA ARG A 24 -8.72 -8.04 -3.15
C ARG A 24 -9.47 -9.05 -4.01
N GLU A 25 -10.16 -9.98 -3.35
CA GLU A 25 -10.98 -11.02 -4.02
C GLU A 25 -12.11 -10.45 -4.88
N ASP A 26 -12.63 -9.27 -4.54
CA ASP A 26 -13.64 -8.54 -5.33
C ASP A 26 -13.05 -7.84 -6.56
N GLY A 27 -11.74 -7.98 -6.81
CA GLY A 27 -11.00 -7.32 -7.88
C GLY A 27 -10.68 -5.85 -7.60
N GLN A 28 -11.00 -5.34 -6.40
CA GLN A 28 -10.72 -3.97 -6.01
C GLN A 28 -9.26 -3.83 -5.54
N CYS A 29 -8.61 -2.74 -5.95
CA CYS A 29 -7.30 -2.37 -5.44
C CYS A 29 -7.42 -1.57 -4.14
N LEU A 30 -6.68 -1.96 -3.11
CA LEU A 30 -6.45 -1.16 -1.91
C LEU A 30 -4.99 -0.76 -1.78
N PHE A 31 -4.76 0.45 -1.29
CA PHE A 31 -3.44 0.99 -1.01
C PHE A 31 -3.19 1.02 0.50
N GLY A 32 -2.20 0.24 0.94
CA GLY A 32 -1.57 0.30 2.25
C GLY A 32 -0.43 1.31 2.25
N TYR A 33 -0.40 2.20 3.22
CA TYR A 33 0.60 3.26 3.33
C TYR A 33 1.00 3.52 4.76
N ASN A 34 2.23 3.99 4.95
CA ASN A 34 2.69 4.45 6.25
C ASN A 34 1.90 5.69 6.70
N THR A 35 1.03 5.51 7.69
CA THR A 35 0.10 6.54 8.17
C THR A 35 0.79 7.72 8.83
N LEU A 36 2.03 7.57 9.33
CA LEU A 36 2.80 8.68 9.90
C LEU A 36 3.24 9.70 8.83
N VAL A 37 3.40 9.24 7.59
CA VAL A 37 3.91 10.09 6.50
C VAL A 37 2.81 10.44 5.49
N TRP A 38 1.81 9.58 5.31
CA TRP A 38 0.76 9.73 4.29
C TRP A 38 -0.67 9.59 4.81
N GLY A 39 -0.90 9.60 6.14
CA GLY A 39 -2.21 9.46 6.80
C GLY A 39 -3.42 9.96 5.99
N ARG A 40 -3.42 11.26 5.69
CA ARG A 40 -4.50 11.91 4.92
C ARG A 40 -4.48 11.57 3.42
N ILE A 41 -3.29 11.53 2.82
CA ILE A 41 -3.13 11.36 1.37
C ILE A 41 -3.48 9.92 0.94
N GLY A 42 -3.11 8.93 1.74
CA GLY A 42 -3.42 7.53 1.45
C GLY A 42 -4.92 7.23 1.57
N ALA A 43 -5.63 7.87 2.50
CA ALA A 43 -7.09 7.81 2.55
C ALA A 43 -7.73 8.41 1.28
N GLU A 44 -7.23 9.56 0.83
CA GLU A 44 -7.68 10.19 -0.42
C GLU A 44 -7.42 9.32 -1.65
N TYR A 45 -6.29 8.60 -1.69
CA TYR A 45 -6.03 7.65 -2.78
C TYR A 45 -6.95 6.43 -2.75
N ASN A 46 -7.21 5.84 -1.58
CA ASN A 46 -8.15 4.72 -1.47
C ASN A 46 -9.55 5.13 -1.95
N VAL A 47 -10.02 6.33 -1.61
CA VAL A 47 -11.29 6.87 -2.13
C VAL A 47 -11.26 7.01 -3.65
N LYS A 48 -10.14 7.43 -4.24
CA LYS A 48 -10.00 7.54 -5.71
C LYS A 48 -9.97 6.17 -6.39
N LEU A 49 -9.20 5.22 -5.84
CA LEU A 49 -9.09 3.85 -6.34
C LEU A 49 -10.46 3.16 -6.34
N GLU A 50 -11.21 3.33 -5.24
CA GLU A 50 -12.56 2.80 -5.10
C GLU A 50 -13.53 3.41 -6.13
N LYS A 51 -13.59 4.74 -6.23
CA LYS A 51 -14.48 5.42 -7.17
C LYS A 51 -14.19 5.10 -8.62
N ALA A 52 -12.91 4.89 -8.97
CA ALA A 52 -12.48 4.60 -10.33
C ALA A 52 -12.52 3.11 -10.67
N GLY A 53 -12.76 2.21 -9.70
CA GLY A 53 -12.66 0.76 -9.92
C GLY A 53 -11.28 0.34 -10.43
N THR A 54 -10.23 1.00 -9.95
CA THR A 54 -8.88 0.85 -10.48
C THR A 54 -8.32 -0.53 -10.18
N LYS A 55 -7.85 -1.23 -11.21
CA LYS A 55 -7.10 -2.49 -11.07
C LYS A 55 -5.67 -2.22 -10.60
N LEU A 56 -5.02 -3.22 -10.02
CA LEU A 56 -3.66 -3.09 -9.52
C LEU A 56 -2.64 -2.66 -10.59
N GLU A 57 -2.84 -3.11 -11.83
CA GLU A 57 -2.03 -2.75 -13.00
C GLU A 57 -2.03 -1.23 -13.27
N ASP A 58 -3.18 -0.60 -13.04
CA ASP A 58 -3.45 0.82 -13.31
C ASP A 58 -3.27 1.72 -12.08
N VAL A 59 -2.83 1.19 -10.93
CA VAL A 59 -2.64 1.97 -9.70
C VAL A 59 -1.74 3.20 -9.89
N HIS A 60 -0.78 3.10 -10.80
CA HIS A 60 0.14 4.18 -11.16
C HIS A 60 -0.56 5.39 -11.81
N GLN A 61 -1.76 5.22 -12.37
CA GLN A 61 -2.55 6.33 -12.91
C GLN A 61 -3.17 7.19 -11.80
N VAL A 62 -3.51 6.56 -10.66
CA VAL A 62 -4.09 7.26 -9.49
C VAL A 62 -2.98 7.80 -8.58
N ILE A 63 -1.90 7.03 -8.41
CA ILE A 63 -0.73 7.39 -7.62
C ILE A 63 0.49 7.43 -8.55
N PRO A 64 0.76 8.57 -9.22
CA PRO A 64 1.81 8.65 -10.22
C PRO A 64 3.20 8.50 -9.61
N ALA A 65 4.06 7.77 -10.32
CA ALA A 65 5.48 7.75 -10.04
C ALA A 65 6.09 9.14 -10.26
N THR A 66 7.13 9.46 -9.50
CA THR A 66 7.89 10.71 -9.59
C THR A 66 9.38 10.43 -9.51
N LYS A 67 10.23 11.45 -9.62
CA LYS A 67 11.69 11.32 -9.42
C LYS A 67 12.07 10.72 -8.06
N ARG A 68 11.17 10.73 -7.09
CA ARG A 68 11.39 10.24 -5.71
C ARG A 68 10.42 9.15 -5.29
N LEU A 69 9.57 8.67 -6.19
CA LEU A 69 8.53 7.69 -5.89
C LEU A 69 8.40 6.74 -7.07
N ARG A 70 8.51 5.43 -6.85
CA ARG A 70 8.40 4.44 -7.92
C ARG A 70 7.59 3.24 -7.47
N TRP A 71 6.78 2.73 -8.39
CA TRP A 71 6.15 1.43 -8.24
C TRP A 71 7.11 0.34 -8.71
N LEU A 72 7.22 -0.73 -7.93
CA LEU A 72 7.88 -1.95 -8.38
C LEU A 72 6.95 -2.75 -9.30
N GLU A 73 7.44 -3.86 -9.84
CA GLU A 73 6.62 -4.79 -10.61
C GLU A 73 5.57 -5.47 -9.72
N ILE A 74 4.54 -6.02 -10.35
CA ILE A 74 3.51 -6.76 -9.63
C ILE A 74 4.07 -8.13 -9.28
N GLU A 75 4.02 -8.47 -7.99
CA GLU A 75 4.40 -9.76 -7.44
C GLU A 75 3.12 -10.53 -7.09
N GLU A 76 3.09 -11.82 -7.41
CA GLU A 76 2.05 -12.73 -6.93
C GLU A 76 2.61 -13.50 -5.73
N ILE A 77 1.97 -13.32 -4.58
CA ILE A 77 2.37 -13.94 -3.31
C ILE A 77 1.32 -14.98 -2.95
N GLU A 78 1.74 -16.22 -2.78
CA GLU A 78 0.92 -17.32 -2.29
C GLU A 78 0.86 -17.30 -0.75
N GLY A 79 -0.29 -17.63 -0.18
CA GLY A 79 -0.51 -17.65 1.27
C GLY A 79 -1.78 -16.93 1.72
N GLU A 80 -2.00 -16.93 3.03
CA GLU A 80 -3.15 -16.29 3.65
C GLU A 80 -3.06 -14.75 3.53
N PRO A 81 -4.12 -14.06 3.05
CA PRO A 81 -4.09 -12.61 2.86
C PRO A 81 -3.69 -11.83 4.12
N GLU A 82 -4.09 -12.29 5.30
CA GLU A 82 -3.76 -11.64 6.57
C GLU A 82 -2.26 -11.73 6.90
N GLU A 83 -1.63 -12.88 6.64
CA GLU A 83 -0.19 -13.08 6.87
C GLU A 83 0.66 -12.27 5.89
N ILE A 84 0.24 -12.27 4.61
CA ILE A 84 0.92 -11.48 3.58
C ILE A 84 0.81 -9.99 3.93
N LYS A 85 -0.38 -9.53 4.32
CA LYS A 85 -0.60 -8.13 4.74
C LYS A 85 0.23 -7.78 5.97
N ALA A 86 0.31 -8.67 6.96
CA ALA A 86 1.12 -8.44 8.16
C ALA A 86 2.61 -8.29 7.84
N THR A 87 3.12 -9.08 6.90
CA THR A 87 4.51 -9.02 6.41
C THR A 87 4.78 -7.74 5.62
N LEU A 88 3.85 -7.34 4.76
CA LEU A 88 3.95 -6.10 3.98
C LEU A 88 3.84 -4.85 4.87
N ASP A 89 2.97 -4.88 5.88
CA ASP A 89 2.83 -3.81 6.86
C ASP A 89 4.15 -3.62 7.63
N GLU A 90 4.82 -4.71 8.01
CA GLU A 90 6.12 -4.65 8.66
C GLU A 90 7.21 -4.10 7.73
N ALA A 91 7.33 -4.63 6.51
CA ALA A 91 8.30 -4.19 5.51
C ALA A 91 8.13 -2.69 5.15
N CYS A 92 6.89 -2.24 5.01
CA CYS A 92 6.55 -0.85 4.66
C CYS A 92 6.41 0.07 5.88
N LYS A 93 6.71 -0.43 7.08
CA LYS A 93 6.59 0.30 8.37
C LYS A 93 5.20 0.92 8.58
N ILE A 94 4.15 0.25 8.11
CA ILE A 94 2.77 0.70 8.25
C ILE A 94 2.34 0.48 9.71
N PRO A 95 1.94 1.54 10.44
CA PRO A 95 1.47 1.38 11.81
C PRO A 95 0.23 0.50 11.84
N ARG A 96 0.31 -0.65 12.52
CA ARG A 96 -0.88 -1.44 12.82
C ARG A 96 -1.75 -0.64 13.79
N PRO A 97 -3.07 -0.56 13.57
CA PRO A 97 -3.96 -0.01 14.58
C PRO A 97 -3.77 -0.81 15.87
N GLN A 98 -3.40 -0.15 16.96
CA GLN A 98 -3.37 -0.83 18.26
C GLN A 98 -4.79 -1.34 18.53
N PRO A 99 -4.96 -2.59 19.01
CA PRO A 99 -6.27 -3.06 19.44
C PRO A 99 -6.80 -2.04 20.45
N LYS A 100 -7.96 -1.45 20.17
CA LYS A 100 -8.63 -0.60 21.16
C LYS A 100 -8.79 -1.47 22.41
N PRO A 101 -8.40 -0.99 23.61
CA PRO A 101 -8.68 -1.74 24.82
C PRO A 101 -10.16 -2.07 24.82
N ALA A 102 -10.50 -3.35 25.05
CA ALA A 102 -11.87 -3.77 25.22
C ALA A 102 -12.46 -2.87 26.31
N VAL A 103 -13.48 -2.09 25.96
CA VAL A 103 -14.23 -1.32 26.95
C VAL A 103 -15.02 -2.35 27.76
N THR A 104 -14.50 -2.68 28.94
CA THR A 104 -15.16 -3.52 29.94
C THR A 104 -16.25 -2.74 30.67
#